data_AF-A0A0F9AZY3-F1
#
_entry.id   AF-A0A0F9AZY3-F1
#
_cell.length_a   1.000
_cell.length_b   1.000
_cell.length_c   1.000
_cell.angle_alpha   90.00
_cell.angle_beta   90.00
_cell.angle_gamma   90.00
#
_symmetry.space_group_name_H-M   'P 1'
#
loop_
_entity.id
_entity.type
_entity.pdbx_description
1 polymer ?
#
loop_
_entity_poly.entity_id
_entity_poly.type
_entity_poly.pdbx_seq_one_letter_code
_entity_poly.pdbx_strand_id
1 'polypeptide(L)'
;MERPSEEQIAAWYPRLFRTALRLTGNREDSADLVQQAFCKALGSWEQFNGNCLPTTWLHGILVNCVRDRLRRHARRPVEDVDEWALAEMAPREDGVP
;
A
#
# COMPACT_ATOMS: atom_id res chain seq x y z
N MET A 1 21.38 -16.50 3.82
CA MET A 1 20.39 -17.55 3.43
C MET A 1 20.20 -17.46 1.93
N GLU A 2 19.95 -18.55 1.21
CA GLU A 2 19.71 -18.45 -0.25
C GLU A 2 18.49 -17.55 -0.53
N ARG A 3 18.60 -16.67 -1.53
CA ARG A 3 17.50 -15.80 -1.96
C ARG A 3 16.35 -16.65 -2.54
N PRO A 4 15.10 -16.20 -2.38
CA PRO A 4 13.97 -16.96 -2.90
C PRO A 4 13.97 -16.89 -4.42
N SER A 5 13.56 -17.99 -5.06
CA SER A 5 13.35 -18.02 -6.51
C SER A 5 12.14 -17.17 -6.92
N GLU A 6 12.09 -16.79 -8.20
CA GLU A 6 10.93 -16.08 -8.76
C GLU A 6 9.63 -16.87 -8.60
N GLU A 7 9.69 -18.19 -8.72
CA GLU A 7 8.54 -19.08 -8.54
C GLU A 7 8.02 -19.05 -7.09
N GLN A 8 8.92 -19.02 -6.11
CA GLN A 8 8.53 -18.88 -4.70
C GLN A 8 7.88 -17.51 -4.44
N ILE A 9 8.44 -16.44 -4.99
CA ILE A 9 7.88 -15.09 -4.89
C ILE A 9 6.47 -15.05 -5.49
N ALA A 10 6.30 -15.59 -6.71
CA ALA A 10 5.02 -15.68 -7.40
C ALA A 10 4.00 -16.50 -6.60
N ALA A 11 4.41 -17.61 -5.98
CA ALA A 11 3.54 -18.44 -5.16
C ALA A 11 3.08 -17.74 -3.86
N TRP A 12 3.89 -16.85 -3.30
CA TRP A 12 3.55 -16.13 -2.06
C TRP A 12 2.62 -14.93 -2.32
N TYR A 13 2.69 -14.31 -3.50
CA TYR A 13 1.96 -13.11 -3.85
C TYR A 13 0.44 -13.20 -3.59
N PRO A 14 -0.31 -14.24 -4.06
CA PRO A 14 -1.76 -14.29 -3.87
C PRO A 14 -2.21 -14.30 -2.41
N ARG A 15 -1.38 -14.83 -1.50
CA ARG A 15 -1.67 -14.83 -0.07
C ARG A 15 -1.48 -13.43 0.52
N LEU A 16 -0.36 -12.78 0.21
CA LEU A 16 -0.10 -11.41 0.65
C LEU A 16 -1.15 -10.43 0.11
N PHE A 17 -1.49 -10.55 -1.18
CA PHE A 17 -2.49 -9.71 -1.82
C PHE A 17 -3.87 -9.83 -1.18
N ARG A 18 -4.34 -11.05 -0.91
CA ARG A 18 -5.61 -11.25 -0.19
C ARG A 18 -5.58 -10.65 1.21
N THR A 19 -4.45 -10.71 1.91
CA THR A 19 -4.30 -10.04 3.21
C THR A 19 -4.35 -8.52 3.07
N ALA A 20 -3.59 -7.94 2.14
CA ALA A 20 -3.58 -6.50 1.89
C ALA A 20 -4.99 -6.00 1.55
N LEU A 21 -5.70 -6.70 0.66
CA LEU A 21 -7.05 -6.35 0.23
C LEU A 21 -8.05 -6.36 1.39
N ARG A 22 -7.95 -7.33 2.31
CA ARG A 22 -8.79 -7.34 3.52
C ARG A 22 -8.52 -6.17 4.45
N LEU A 23 -7.28 -5.65 4.47
CA LEU A 23 -6.88 -4.57 5.37
C LEU A 23 -7.13 -3.18 4.77
N THR A 24 -7.07 -3.03 3.45
CA THR A 24 -7.19 -1.73 2.78
C THR A 24 -8.50 -1.54 2.05
N GLY A 25 -9.16 -2.60 1.60
CA GLY A 25 -10.37 -2.54 0.76
C GLY A 25 -10.15 -2.01 -0.66
N ASN A 26 -8.94 -1.56 -1.00
CA ASN A 26 -8.59 -1.01 -2.31
C ASN A 26 -7.59 -1.93 -3.03
N ARG A 27 -7.91 -2.32 -4.27
CA ARG A 27 -7.14 -3.27 -5.07
C ARG A 27 -5.77 -2.73 -5.50
N GLU A 28 -5.71 -1.46 -5.89
CA GLU A 28 -4.50 -0.79 -6.36
C GLU A 28 -3.52 -0.59 -5.20
N ASP A 29 -3.99 0.02 -4.11
CA ASP A 29 -3.21 0.16 -2.87
C ASP A 29 -2.69 -1.21 -2.37
N SER A 30 -3.50 -2.26 -2.52
CA SER A 30 -3.08 -3.62 -2.13
C SER A 30 -1.91 -4.12 -2.96
N ALA A 31 -1.93 -3.92 -4.29
CA ALA A 31 -0.84 -4.35 -5.16
C ALA A 31 0.46 -3.64 -4.80
N ASP A 32 0.39 -2.31 -4.59
CA ASP A 32 1.53 -1.48 -4.22
C ASP A 32 2.13 -1.88 -2.87
N LEU A 33 1.28 -2.12 -1.87
CA LEU A 33 1.73 -2.52 -0.53
C LEU A 33 2.39 -3.90 -0.53
N VAL A 34 1.88 -4.84 -1.34
CA VAL A 34 2.51 -6.15 -1.51
C VAL A 34 3.86 -6.01 -2.20
N GLN A 35 3.95 -5.22 -3.26
CA GLN A 35 5.22 -4.96 -3.93
C GLN A 35 6.24 -4.32 -2.97
N GLN A 36 5.83 -3.30 -2.22
CA GLN A 36 6.67 -2.67 -1.21
C GLN A 36 7.15 -3.67 -0.15
N ALA A 37 6.29 -4.59 0.29
CA ALA A 37 6.67 -5.63 1.24
C ALA A 37 7.73 -6.57 0.66
N PHE A 38 7.59 -6.99 -0.59
CA PHE A 38 8.60 -7.80 -1.29
C PHE A 38 9.92 -7.05 -1.46
N CYS A 39 9.90 -5.78 -1.90
CA CYS A 39 11.11 -4.98 -2.03
C CYS A 39 11.86 -4.85 -0.70
N LYS A 40 11.14 -4.58 0.40
CA LYS A 40 11.72 -4.53 1.75
C LYS A 40 12.32 -5.88 2.15
N ALA A 41 11.57 -6.97 2.00
CA ALA A 41 12.01 -8.31 2.38
C ALA A 41 13.23 -8.79 1.58
N LEU A 42 13.25 -8.58 0.26
CA LEU A 42 14.37 -8.96 -0.60
C LEU A 42 15.61 -8.08 -0.38
N GLY A 43 15.38 -6.80 -0.04
CA GLY A 43 16.43 -5.86 0.35
C GLY A 43 17.09 -6.21 1.69
N SER A 44 16.34 -6.78 2.64
CA SER A 44 16.85 -7.21 3.95
C SER A 44 17.01 -8.74 4.08
N TRP A 45 17.05 -9.47 2.97
CA TRP A 45 17.01 -10.94 2.98
C TRP A 45 18.16 -11.58 3.80
N GLU A 46 19.35 -10.99 3.76
CA GLU A 46 20.49 -11.49 4.55
C GLU A 46 20.28 -11.39 6.07
N GLN A 47 19.33 -10.56 6.52
CA GLN A 47 18.95 -10.44 7.93
C GLN A 47 17.90 -11.47 8.35
N PHE A 48 17.30 -12.18 7.39
CA PHE A 48 16.34 -13.23 7.69
C PHE A 48 17.08 -14.46 8.24
N ASN A 49 16.89 -14.69 9.54
CA ASN A 49 17.59 -15.73 10.31
C ASN A 49 16.92 -17.11 10.28
N GLY A 50 15.79 -17.28 9.59
CA GLY A 50 15.10 -18.57 9.47
C GLY A 50 14.33 -19.03 10.71
N ASN A 51 14.13 -18.18 11.73
CA ASN A 51 13.36 -18.55 12.93
C ASN A 51 11.85 -18.73 12.68
N CYS A 52 11.37 -18.39 11.48
CA CYS A 52 10.00 -18.61 11.05
C CYS A 52 9.98 -18.88 9.54
N LEU A 53 8.81 -19.19 8.98
CA LEU A 53 8.67 -19.32 7.54
C LEU A 53 8.83 -17.96 6.84
N PRO A 54 9.42 -17.89 5.63
CA PRO A 54 9.51 -16.65 4.84
C PRO A 54 8.16 -15.95 4.65
N THR A 55 7.09 -16.73 4.46
CA THR A 55 5.72 -16.20 4.31
C THR A 55 5.17 -15.56 5.60
N THR A 56 5.62 -16.00 6.76
CA THR A 56 5.28 -15.40 8.06
C THR A 56 6.03 -14.09 8.25
N TRP A 57 7.32 -14.07 7.90
CA TRP A 57 8.14 -12.86 7.93
C TRP A 57 7.61 -11.78 6.96
N LEU A 58 7.32 -12.17 5.72
CA LEU A 58 6.69 -11.33 4.69
C LEU A 58 5.35 -10.77 5.14
N HIS A 59 4.52 -11.56 5.82
CA HIS A 59 3.25 -11.09 6.37
C HIS A 59 3.45 -9.98 7.41
N GLY A 60 4.44 -10.11 8.30
CA GLY A 60 4.79 -9.05 9.25
C GLY A 60 5.22 -7.76 8.56
N ILE A 61 6.08 -7.86 7.54
CA ILE A 61 6.51 -6.70 6.75
C ILE A 61 5.33 -6.04 6.04
N LEU A 62 4.43 -6.83 5.44
CA LEU A 62 3.22 -6.32 4.79
C LEU A 62 2.33 -5.56 5.77
N VAL A 63 2.05 -6.12 6.94
CA VAL A 63 1.23 -5.47 7.98
C VAL A 63 1.85 -4.14 8.41
N ASN A 64 3.18 -4.06 8.53
CA ASN A 64 3.86 -2.79 8.82
C ASN A 64 3.69 -1.77 7.68
N CYS A 65 3.81 -2.18 6.42
CA CYS A 65 3.57 -1.28 5.28
C CYS A 65 2.12 -0.75 5.26
N VAL A 66 1.14 -1.62 5.51
CA VAL A 66 -0.27 -1.24 5.62
C VAL A 66 -0.47 -0.24 6.75
N ARG A 67 0.07 -0.50 7.95
CA ARG A 67 -0.01 0.42 9.09
C ARG A 67 0.59 1.77 8.77
N ASP A 68 1.75 1.81 8.12
CA ASP A 68 2.40 3.07 7.72
C ASP A 68 1.56 3.85 6.71
N ARG A 69 0.88 3.17 5.77
CA ARG A 69 -0.05 3.80 4.82
C ARG A 69 -1.26 4.41 5.53
N LEU A 70 -1.89 3.65 6.43
CA LEU A 70 -3.04 4.14 7.21
C LEU A 70 -2.66 5.31 8.12
N ARG A 71 -1.49 5.26 8.77
CA ARG A 71 -0.97 6.37 9.59
C ARG A 71 -0.70 7.63 8.77
N ARG A 72 -0.20 7.50 7.54
CA ARG A 72 0.02 8.64 6.63
C ARG A 72 -1.30 9.25 6.17
N HIS A 73 -2.28 8.43 5.81
CA HIS A 73 -3.62 8.90 5.45
C HIS A 73 -4.32 9.64 6.60
N ALA A 74 -4.25 9.09 7.82
CA ALA A 74 -4.85 9.73 9.00
C ALA A 74 -4.19 11.07 9.40
N ARG A 75 -2.96 11.31 8.96
CA ARG A 75 -2.20 12.55 9.24
C ARG A 75 -2.31 13.60 8.15
N ARG A 76 -2.95 13.28 7.02
CA ARG A 76 -3.13 14.25 5.93
C ARG A 76 -4.28 15.18 6.35
N PRO A 77 -4.06 16.50 6.50
CA PRO A 77 -5.16 17.45 6.63
C PRO A 77 -6.10 17.28 5.45
N VAL A 78 -7.41 17.44 5.68
CA VAL A 78 -8.39 17.50 4.60
C VAL A 78 -8.25 18.86 3.92
N GLU A 79 -7.20 19.03 3.12
CA GLU A 79 -6.98 20.21 2.31
C GLU A 79 -6.52 19.73 0.93
N ASP A 80 -7.48 19.71 0.01
CA ASP A 80 -7.37 20.21 -1.36
C ASP A 80 -8.71 19.93 -2.02
N VAL A 81 -9.69 20.77 -1.68
CA VAL A 81 -10.78 21.03 -2.63
C VAL A 81 -10.13 21.92 -3.66
N ASP A 82 -9.95 21.44 -4.89
CA ASP A 82 -9.40 22.23 -5.98
C ASP A 82 -10.15 23.57 -6.04
N GLU A 83 -9.44 24.66 -5.81
CA GLU A 83 -10.01 26.02 -5.85
C GLU A 83 -10.61 26.32 -7.23
N TRP A 84 -10.08 25.66 -8.27
CA TRP A 84 -10.67 25.60 -9.61
C TRP A 84 -12.04 24.91 -9.67
N ALA A 85 -12.20 23.76 -8.99
CA ALA A 85 -13.47 23.03 -8.94
C ALA A 85 -14.54 23.80 -8.15
N LEU A 86 -14.14 24.56 -7.12
CA LEU A 86 -15.01 25.48 -6.40
C LEU A 86 -15.43 26.68 -7.27
N ALA A 87 -14.51 27.22 -8.07
CA ALA A 87 -14.81 28.31 -9.00
C ALA A 87 -15.74 27.89 -10.15
N GLU A 88 -15.68 26.63 -10.59
CA GLU A 88 -16.55 26.09 -11.64
C GLU A 88 -17.98 25.79 -11.12
N MET A 89 -18.12 25.46 -9.83
CA MET A 89 -19.40 25.25 -9.16
C MET A 89 -20.01 26.52 -8.56
N ALA A 90 -19.29 27.65 -8.59
CA ALA A 90 -19.86 28.94 -8.24
C ALA A 90 -21.00 29.27 -9.23
N PRO A 91 -22.19 29.69 -8.75
CA PRO A 91 -23.24 30.10 -9.66
C PRO A 91 -22.69 31.22 -10.52
N ARG A 92 -22.81 31.07 -11.85
CA ARG A 92 -22.56 32.19 -12.75
C ARG A 92 -23.51 33.28 -12.31
N GLU A 93 -22.94 34.38 -11.81
CA GLU A 93 -23.66 35.63 -11.70
C GLU A 93 -24.05 35.99 -13.15
N ASP A 94 -25.22 35.49 -13.57
CA ASP A 94 -25.88 35.88 -14.80
C ASP A 94 -26.30 37.33 -14.59
N GLY A 95 -25.33 38.21 -14.79
CA GLY A 95 -25.55 39.64 -14.89
C GLY A 95 -26.38 39.90 -16.13
N VAL A 96 -27.68 40.04 -15.93
CA VAL A 96 -28.57 40.72 -16.87
C VAL A 96 -29.64 41.47 -16.05
N PRO A 97 -29.99 42.73 -16.36
CA PRO A 97 -29.41 43.69 -17.31
C PRO A 97 -28.72 44.90 -16.65
#